data_AF-A0A943J2C8-F1
#
_entry.id   AF-A0A943J2C8-F1
#
_cell.length_a   1.000
_cell.length_b   1.000
_cell.length_c   1.000
_cell.angle_alpha   90.00
_cell.angle_beta   90.00
_cell.angle_gamma   90.00
#
_symmetry.space_group_name_H-M   'P 1'
#
loop_
_entity.id
_entity.type
_entity.pdbx_description
1 polymer ?
#
loop_
_entity_poly.entity_id
_entity_poly.type
_entity_poly.pdbx_seq_one_letter_code
_entity_poly.pdbx_strand_id
1 'polypeptide(L)'
;MEYRGGGAIGFINKFINSEIEGIYWFFPVIFSVYLAMPVLSLLKDNRKILFYLAGTGFVLKSFLPEFLGYFGIHWNGYIAMDMLGGYLLYAVIGYLAATTDFTKKQRAAIYVAGFLGAALRYVVTLCFSFKNGIVDHTMFSYNGYYTVFLALAVFVFIKYLPICDILAENPKAVSVLKIVSSCSLGVYLIHMFVYRFLARFMEPYGWEWRVLVPIAIYLLSLGITYLLKKIPIVKYIVP
;
A
#
# COMPACT_ATOMS: atom_id res chain seq x y z
N MET A 1 -20.67 11.16 23.28
CA MET A 1 -21.78 10.19 23.32
C MET A 1 -21.17 8.80 23.31
N GLU A 2 -21.07 8.16 24.47
CA GLU A 2 -20.59 6.78 24.60
C GLU A 2 -21.61 5.83 23.95
N TYR A 3 -21.29 5.27 22.78
CA TYR A 3 -22.03 4.12 22.27
C TYR A 3 -21.65 2.90 23.11
N ARG A 4 -22.33 2.72 24.24
CA ARG A 4 -22.41 1.44 24.96
C ARG A 4 -23.25 0.45 24.14
N GLY A 5 -22.77 0.09 22.95
CA GLY A 5 -23.38 -0.95 22.13
C GLY A 5 -22.79 -2.31 22.51
N GLY A 6 -23.13 -2.86 23.68
CA GLY A 6 -22.84 -4.27 23.95
C GLY A 6 -23.64 -5.18 23.01
N GLY A 7 -23.03 -6.24 22.48
CA GLY A 7 -23.70 -7.22 21.60
C GLY A 7 -23.33 -7.10 20.11
N ALA A 8 -24.20 -7.64 19.24
CA ALA A 8 -23.92 -7.77 17.79
C ALA A 8 -23.67 -6.42 17.08
N ILE A 9 -24.41 -5.36 17.46
CA ILE A 9 -24.22 -4.02 16.89
C ILE A 9 -22.84 -3.46 17.23
N GLY A 10 -22.36 -3.68 18.46
CA GLY A 10 -21.00 -3.29 18.86
C GLY A 10 -19.93 -4.00 18.06
N PHE A 11 -20.10 -5.31 17.82
CA PHE A 11 -19.19 -6.06 16.96
C PHE A 11 -19.20 -5.53 15.52
N ILE A 12 -20.38 -5.30 14.93
CA ILE A 12 -20.52 -4.78 13.57
C ILE A 12 -19.85 -3.40 13.45
N ASN A 13 -20.07 -2.51 14.41
CA ASN A 13 -19.42 -1.19 14.44
C ASN A 13 -17.89 -1.33 14.45
N LYS A 14 -17.36 -2.18 15.34
CA LYS A 14 -15.90 -2.40 15.40
C LYS A 14 -15.36 -3.03 14.11
N PHE A 15 -16.12 -3.93 13.49
CA PHE A 15 -15.73 -4.59 12.25
C PHE A 15 -15.69 -3.61 11.07
N ILE A 16 -16.77 -2.86 10.83
CA ILE A 16 -16.88 -1.91 9.71
C ILE A 16 -15.84 -0.78 9.86
N ASN A 17 -15.60 -0.30 11.08
CA ASN A 17 -14.67 0.80 11.34
C ASN A 17 -13.21 0.34 11.55
N SER A 18 -12.90 -0.95 11.32
CA SER A 18 -11.55 -1.52 11.50
C SER A 18 -10.96 -1.31 12.90
N GLU A 19 -11.81 -1.28 13.93
CA GLU A 19 -11.41 -1.08 15.34
C GLU A 19 -11.07 -2.41 16.04
N ILE A 20 -11.41 -3.56 15.43
CA ILE A 20 -11.02 -4.89 15.95
C ILE A 20 -9.50 -5.04 15.89
N GLU A 21 -8.92 -4.69 14.75
CA GLU A 21 -7.49 -4.71 14.53
C GLU A 21 -7.13 -3.55 13.59
N GLY A 22 -6.38 -2.58 14.12
CA GLY A 22 -6.18 -1.30 13.44
C GLY A 22 -5.53 -1.43 12.07
N ILE A 23 -4.71 -2.46 11.83
CA ILE A 23 -4.07 -2.67 10.52
C ILE A 23 -5.10 -2.97 9.43
N TYR A 24 -6.30 -3.44 9.77
CA TYR A 24 -7.37 -3.77 8.82
C TYR A 24 -8.02 -2.59 8.10
N TRP A 25 -7.61 -1.35 8.41
CA TRP A 25 -8.06 -0.13 7.75
C TRP A 25 -7.95 -0.19 6.20
N PHE A 26 -7.06 -1.01 5.65
CA PHE A 26 -6.91 -1.16 4.19
C PHE A 26 -8.00 -2.03 3.54
N PHE A 27 -8.79 -2.80 4.30
CA PHE A 27 -9.94 -3.55 3.76
C PHE A 27 -11.02 -2.67 3.14
N PRO A 28 -11.60 -1.69 3.86
CA PRO A 28 -12.59 -0.80 3.25
C PRO A 28 -12.00 -0.03 2.07
N VAL A 29 -10.71 0.32 2.13
CA VAL A 29 -9.99 0.96 1.02
C VAL A 29 -9.97 0.10 -0.24
N ILE A 30 -9.49 -1.16 -0.15
CA ILE A 30 -9.41 -2.03 -1.33
C ILE A 30 -10.80 -2.42 -1.84
N PHE A 31 -11.78 -2.56 -0.93
CA PHE A 31 -13.18 -2.78 -1.28
C PHE A 31 -13.73 -1.61 -2.12
N SER A 32 -13.52 -0.37 -1.69
CA SER A 32 -13.92 0.82 -2.45
C SER A 32 -13.23 0.90 -3.82
N VAL A 33 -11.93 0.55 -3.87
CA VAL A 33 -11.19 0.48 -5.14
C VAL A 33 -11.82 -0.55 -6.09
N TYR A 34 -12.19 -1.73 -5.59
CA TYR A 34 -12.86 -2.75 -6.40
C TYR A 34 -14.26 -2.34 -6.86
N LEU A 35 -15.04 -1.66 -6.03
CA LEU A 35 -16.34 -1.11 -6.44
C LEU A 35 -16.22 -0.10 -7.59
N ALA A 36 -15.12 0.63 -7.66
CA ALA A 36 -14.86 1.57 -8.75
C ALA A 36 -14.35 0.89 -10.04
N MET A 37 -13.87 -0.36 -9.99
CA MET A 37 -13.27 -1.05 -11.14
C MET A 37 -14.20 -1.19 -12.35
N PRO A 38 -15.48 -1.55 -12.23
CA PRO A 38 -16.39 -1.62 -13.37
C PRO A 38 -16.43 -0.30 -14.15
N VAL A 39 -16.51 0.84 -13.45
CA VAL A 39 -16.51 2.17 -14.06
C VAL A 39 -15.16 2.49 -14.71
N LEU A 40 -14.05 2.29 -13.98
CA LEU A 40 -12.71 2.58 -14.51
C LEU A 40 -12.36 1.69 -15.71
N SER A 41 -12.85 0.45 -15.74
CA SER A 41 -12.61 -0.49 -16.84
C SER A 41 -13.21 -0.02 -18.17
N LEU A 42 -14.27 0.79 -18.15
CA LEU A 42 -14.85 1.41 -19.34
C LEU A 42 -13.96 2.53 -19.90
N LEU A 43 -13.08 3.09 -19.07
CA LEU A 43 -12.15 4.15 -19.45
C LEU A 43 -10.79 3.62 -19.93
N LYS A 44 -10.57 2.30 -19.87
CA LYS A 44 -9.26 1.65 -20.12
C LYS A 44 -8.62 2.09 -21.44
N ASP A 45 -9.44 2.23 -22.49
CA ASP A 45 -8.97 2.57 -23.85
C ASP A 45 -8.82 4.10 -24.03
N ASN A 46 -9.44 4.90 -23.16
CA ASN A 46 -9.34 6.36 -23.21
C ASN A 46 -8.18 6.88 -22.36
N ARG A 47 -6.96 6.61 -22.84
CA ARG A 47 -5.70 6.97 -22.18
C ARG A 47 -5.62 8.46 -21.80
N LYS A 48 -6.14 9.36 -22.64
CA LYS A 48 -6.16 10.82 -22.36
C LYS A 48 -6.93 11.13 -21.09
N ILE A 49 -8.12 10.53 -20.91
CA ILE A 49 -8.91 10.69 -19.70
C ILE A 49 -8.17 10.08 -18.50
N LEU A 50 -7.59 8.90 -18.63
CA LEU A 50 -6.83 8.29 -17.53
C LEU A 50 -5.62 9.14 -17.10
N PHE A 51 -4.89 9.74 -18.04
CA PHE A 51 -3.81 10.67 -17.72
C PHE A 51 -4.31 11.96 -17.09
N TYR A 52 -5.43 12.50 -17.55
CA TYR A 52 -6.09 13.64 -16.92
C TYR A 52 -6.48 13.31 -15.48
N LEU A 53 -7.12 12.16 -15.25
CA LEU A 53 -7.47 11.64 -13.94
C LEU A 53 -6.22 11.54 -13.05
N ALA A 54 -5.23 10.76 -13.46
CA ALA A 54 -3.99 10.60 -12.70
C ALA A 54 -3.30 11.93 -12.38
N GLY A 55 -3.18 12.83 -13.37
CA GLY A 55 -2.53 14.13 -13.23
C GLY A 55 -3.27 15.05 -12.26
N THR A 56 -4.58 15.23 -12.46
CA THR A 56 -5.40 16.08 -11.58
C THR A 56 -5.51 15.52 -10.17
N GLY A 57 -5.71 14.20 -10.02
CA GLY A 57 -5.71 13.52 -8.73
C GLY A 57 -4.39 13.70 -7.98
N PHE A 58 -3.26 13.47 -8.66
CA PHE A 58 -1.93 13.68 -8.09
C PHE A 58 -1.72 15.14 -7.67
N VAL A 59 -2.01 16.10 -8.55
CA VAL A 59 -1.79 17.52 -8.26
C VAL A 59 -2.64 17.99 -7.07
N LEU A 60 -3.93 17.67 -7.06
CA LEU A 60 -4.87 18.20 -6.06
C LEU A 60 -4.86 17.45 -4.72
N LYS A 61 -4.52 16.15 -4.69
CA LYS A 61 -4.53 15.34 -3.45
C LYS A 61 -3.14 14.99 -2.93
N SER A 62 -2.14 14.89 -3.80
CA SER A 62 -0.80 14.43 -3.41
C SER A 62 0.24 15.52 -3.36
N PHE A 63 0.22 16.45 -4.32
CA PHE A 63 1.28 17.45 -4.49
C PHE A 63 0.95 18.80 -3.85
N LEU A 64 -0.09 19.49 -4.30
CA LEU A 64 -0.42 20.85 -3.84
C LEU A 64 -0.66 20.94 -2.33
N PRO A 65 -1.42 20.04 -1.68
CA PRO A 65 -1.68 20.16 -0.24
C PRO A 65 -0.39 20.13 0.60
N GLU A 66 0.52 19.21 0.26
CA GLU A 66 1.80 19.05 0.95
C GLU A 66 2.77 20.19 0.60
N PHE A 67 2.87 20.52 -0.69
CA PHE A 67 3.79 21.55 -1.18
C PHE A 67 3.46 22.94 -0.62
N LEU A 68 2.18 23.32 -0.65
CA LEU A 68 1.70 24.59 -0.09
C LEU A 68 1.83 24.62 1.44
N GLY A 69 1.67 23.46 2.10
CA GLY A 69 1.91 23.30 3.53
C GLY A 69 3.32 23.74 3.95
N TYR A 70 4.35 23.51 3.11
CA TYR A 70 5.72 23.98 3.41
C TYR A 70 5.85 25.51 3.46
N PHE A 71 4.94 26.25 2.83
CA PHE A 71 4.88 27.70 2.85
C PHE A 71 3.87 28.25 3.86
N GLY A 72 3.28 27.38 4.70
CA GLY A 72 2.23 27.76 5.66
C GLY A 72 0.88 28.09 5.01
N ILE A 73 0.69 27.73 3.73
CA ILE A 73 -0.55 27.96 3.01
C ILE A 73 -1.50 26.78 3.25
N HIS A 74 -2.64 27.08 3.85
CA HIS A 74 -3.67 26.07 4.13
C HIS A 74 -4.38 25.69 2.84
N TRP A 75 -4.32 24.41 2.46
CA TRP A 75 -5.05 23.89 1.32
C TRP A 75 -6.52 23.69 1.67
N ASN A 76 -7.43 24.23 0.85
CA ASN A 76 -8.85 23.95 0.98
C ASN A 76 -9.12 22.52 0.46
N GLY A 77 -9.35 21.58 1.39
CA GLY A 77 -9.61 20.17 1.07
C GLY A 77 -10.84 19.90 0.20
N TYR A 78 -11.76 20.86 0.07
CA TYR A 78 -12.88 20.81 -0.90
C TYR A 78 -12.42 20.99 -2.35
N ILE A 79 -11.23 21.56 -2.58
CA ILE A 79 -10.58 21.60 -3.90
C ILE A 79 -9.96 20.24 -4.15
N ALA A 80 -10.80 19.34 -4.67
CA ALA A 80 -10.49 17.93 -4.72
C ALA A 80 -11.19 17.23 -5.89
N MET A 81 -10.52 16.21 -6.43
CA MET A 81 -11.17 15.20 -7.26
C MET A 81 -11.51 13.98 -6.40
N ASP A 82 -12.68 13.99 -5.78
CA ASP A 82 -13.06 12.94 -4.81
C ASP A 82 -13.23 11.56 -5.46
N MET A 83 -13.55 11.52 -6.76
CA MET A 83 -13.55 10.28 -7.54
C MET A 83 -12.21 9.55 -7.48
N LEU A 84 -11.08 10.28 -7.41
CA LEU A 84 -9.73 9.71 -7.32
C LEU A 84 -9.15 9.82 -5.91
N GLY A 85 -10.01 9.97 -4.90
CA GLY A 85 -9.61 10.13 -3.52
C GLY A 85 -8.65 9.03 -3.07
N GLY A 86 -7.44 9.46 -2.68
CA GLY A 86 -6.39 8.65 -2.05
C GLY A 86 -5.94 7.47 -2.88
N TYR A 87 -6.54 6.30 -2.64
CA TYR A 87 -6.04 5.02 -3.11
C TYR A 87 -6.44 4.65 -4.53
N LEU A 88 -7.52 5.23 -5.06
CA LEU A 88 -7.92 4.99 -6.45
C LEU A 88 -6.92 5.59 -7.45
N LEU A 89 -6.21 6.66 -7.05
CA LEU A 89 -5.09 7.22 -7.80
C LEU A 89 -4.04 6.15 -8.13
N TYR A 90 -3.69 5.29 -7.16
CA TYR A 90 -2.72 4.22 -7.36
C TYR A 90 -3.20 3.16 -8.35
N ALA A 91 -4.50 2.86 -8.40
CA ALA A 91 -5.06 1.94 -9.38
C ALA A 91 -4.94 2.50 -10.81
N VAL A 92 -5.26 3.78 -11.00
CA VAL A 92 -5.17 4.45 -12.31
C VAL A 92 -3.72 4.61 -12.77
N ILE A 93 -2.83 5.10 -11.89
CA ILE A 93 -1.39 5.22 -12.18
C ILE A 93 -0.78 3.84 -12.45
N GLY A 94 -1.14 2.83 -11.66
CA GLY A 94 -0.67 1.45 -11.83
C GLY A 94 -1.09 0.88 -13.19
N TYR A 95 -2.35 1.08 -13.60
CA TYR A 95 -2.81 0.66 -14.93
C TYR A 95 -2.07 1.37 -16.06
N LEU A 96 -1.90 2.70 -15.96
CA LEU A 96 -1.14 3.48 -16.93
C LEU A 96 0.32 3.01 -17.01
N ALA A 97 0.96 2.73 -15.88
CA ALA A 97 2.34 2.26 -15.83
C ALA A 97 2.49 0.83 -16.37
N ALA A 98 1.53 -0.05 -16.06
CA ALA A 98 1.50 -1.42 -16.56
C ALA A 98 1.43 -1.46 -18.09
N THR A 99 0.56 -0.64 -18.68
CA THR A 99 0.26 -0.61 -20.12
C THR A 99 1.13 0.34 -20.94
N THR A 100 2.05 1.09 -20.31
CA THR A 100 2.97 2.00 -21.01
C THR A 100 4.37 1.41 -21.08
N ASP A 101 4.94 1.37 -22.27
CA ASP A 101 6.36 1.08 -22.42
C ASP A 101 7.18 2.36 -22.31
N PHE A 102 7.98 2.42 -21.25
CA PHE A 102 8.80 3.57 -20.92
C PHE A 102 10.17 3.49 -21.59
N THR A 103 10.58 4.59 -22.20
CA THR A 103 11.95 4.77 -22.68
C THR A 103 12.97 4.76 -21.53
N LYS A 104 14.26 4.55 -21.83
CA LYS A 104 15.34 4.64 -20.82
C LYS A 104 15.33 5.98 -20.08
N LYS A 105 15.08 7.09 -20.79
CA LYS A 105 15.01 8.45 -20.20
C LYS A 105 13.84 8.61 -19.23
N GLN A 106 12.65 8.13 -19.62
CA GLN A 106 11.46 8.19 -18.76
C GLN A 106 11.65 7.33 -17.50
N ARG A 107 12.21 6.13 -17.63
CA ARG A 107 12.53 5.28 -16.48
C ARG A 107 13.51 5.96 -15.53
N ALA A 108 14.60 6.52 -16.06
CA ALA A 108 15.56 7.26 -15.27
C ALA A 108 14.91 8.43 -14.51
N ALA A 109 14.04 9.21 -15.16
CA ALA A 109 13.30 10.29 -14.51
C ALA A 109 12.39 9.79 -13.39
N ILE A 110 11.66 8.69 -13.61
CA ILE A 110 10.81 8.05 -12.59
C ILE A 110 11.65 7.57 -11.40
N TYR A 111 12.80 6.91 -11.65
CA TYR A 111 13.67 6.43 -10.59
C TYR A 111 14.29 7.56 -9.78
N VAL A 112 14.73 8.64 -10.44
CA VAL A 112 15.23 9.84 -9.75
C VAL A 112 14.13 10.47 -8.91
N ALA A 113 12.91 10.63 -9.42
CA ALA A 113 11.79 11.16 -8.66
C ALA A 113 11.44 10.28 -7.45
N GLY A 114 11.41 8.96 -7.62
CA GLY A 114 11.16 8.03 -6.53
C GLY A 114 12.26 8.03 -5.47
N PHE A 115 13.53 8.10 -5.88
CA PHE A 115 14.66 8.21 -4.97
C PHE A 115 14.62 9.52 -4.19
N LEU A 116 14.38 10.66 -4.86
CA LEU A 116 14.26 11.96 -4.20
C LEU A 116 13.06 12.00 -3.24
N GLY A 117 11.92 11.40 -3.61
CA GLY A 117 10.77 11.26 -2.73
C GLY A 117 11.08 10.44 -1.47
N ALA A 118 11.75 9.30 -1.62
CA ALA A 118 12.19 8.48 -0.50
C ALA A 118 13.20 9.22 0.39
N ALA A 119 14.22 9.84 -0.22
CA ALA A 119 15.23 10.60 0.48
C ALA A 119 14.61 11.74 1.27
N LEU A 120 13.70 12.51 0.66
CA LEU A 120 12.97 13.58 1.33
C LEU A 120 12.20 13.06 2.55
N ARG A 121 11.43 11.97 2.37
CA ARG A 121 10.67 11.34 3.46
C ARG A 121 11.58 10.97 4.63
N TYR A 122 12.65 10.22 4.39
CA TYR A 122 13.52 9.74 5.46
C TYR A 122 14.37 10.85 6.08
N VAL A 123 14.90 11.78 5.29
CA VAL A 123 15.72 12.90 5.80
C VAL A 123 14.88 13.82 6.68
N VAL A 124 13.69 14.23 6.23
CA VAL A 124 12.80 15.08 7.03
C VAL A 124 12.40 14.38 8.32
N THR A 125 11.98 13.11 8.24
CA THR A 125 11.64 12.32 9.43
C THR A 125 12.83 12.23 10.39
N LEU A 126 14.05 11.95 9.93
CA LEU A 126 15.23 11.85 10.79
C LEU A 126 15.54 13.20 11.44
N CYS A 127 15.68 14.27 10.65
CA CYS A 127 16.02 15.59 11.15
C CYS A 127 15.01 16.10 12.19
N PHE A 128 13.71 15.94 11.92
CA PHE A 128 12.67 16.40 12.84
C PHE A 128 12.53 15.47 14.05
N SER A 129 12.75 14.16 13.88
CA SER A 129 12.74 13.25 15.02
C SER A 129 13.87 13.55 16.00
N PHE A 130 15.08 13.80 15.50
CA PHE A 130 16.21 14.20 16.34
C PHE A 130 15.99 15.55 17.02
N LYS A 131 15.40 16.52 16.29
CA LYS A 131 15.07 17.83 16.85
C LYS A 131 14.02 17.75 17.96
N ASN A 132 12.99 16.93 17.77
CA ASN A 132 11.82 16.89 18.66
C ASN A 132 11.93 15.82 19.77
N GLY A 133 12.91 14.92 19.70
CA GLY A 133 13.09 13.82 20.66
C GLY A 133 12.04 12.71 20.58
N ILE A 134 11.15 12.78 19.59
CA ILE A 134 10.07 11.81 19.31
C ILE A 134 10.01 11.53 17.81
N VAL A 135 9.45 10.39 17.41
CA VAL A 135 9.32 10.06 15.97
C VAL A 135 8.41 11.08 15.28
N ASP A 136 8.95 11.74 14.25
CA ASP A 136 8.21 12.68 13.42
C ASP A 136 7.44 11.95 12.32
N HIS A 137 6.12 12.18 12.28
CA HIS A 137 5.19 11.55 11.35
C HIS A 137 4.78 12.45 10.17
N THR A 138 5.42 13.60 9.98
CA THR A 138 5.03 14.57 8.93
C THR A 138 5.03 13.94 7.55
N MET A 139 6.05 13.13 7.22
CA MET A 139 6.19 12.49 5.90
C MET A 139 5.58 11.07 5.85
N PHE A 140 4.60 10.75 6.70
CA PHE A 140 4.03 9.39 6.75
C PHE A 140 2.77 9.22 5.87
N SER A 141 2.28 10.29 5.24
CA SER A 141 1.11 10.23 4.36
C SER A 141 1.29 9.21 3.23
N TYR A 142 0.32 8.29 3.11
CA TYR A 142 0.23 7.35 2.00
C TYR A 142 -0.15 8.03 0.68
N ASN A 143 -0.70 9.23 0.72
CA ASN A 143 -1.15 9.96 -0.46
C ASN A 143 -0.20 11.10 -0.84
N GLY A 144 0.82 11.41 -0.04
CA GLY A 144 1.79 12.45 -0.36
C GLY A 144 2.56 12.16 -1.65
N TYR A 145 2.93 13.20 -2.38
CA TYR A 145 3.63 13.08 -3.67
C TYR A 145 4.91 12.24 -3.60
N TYR A 146 5.66 12.32 -2.49
CA TYR A 146 6.85 11.53 -2.24
C TYR A 146 6.55 10.01 -2.17
N THR A 147 5.39 9.63 -1.65
CA THR A 147 4.94 8.23 -1.62
C THR A 147 4.48 7.77 -3.00
N VAL A 148 3.76 8.62 -3.75
CA VAL A 148 3.33 8.30 -5.12
C VAL A 148 4.52 8.08 -6.04
N PHE A 149 5.53 8.96 -5.99
CA PHE A 149 6.75 8.80 -6.78
C PHE A 149 7.52 7.53 -6.41
N LEU A 150 7.65 7.23 -5.13
CA LEU A 150 8.31 6.00 -4.68
C LEU A 150 7.56 4.76 -5.17
N ALA A 151 6.23 4.73 -5.02
CA ALA A 151 5.41 3.60 -5.47
C ALA A 151 5.52 3.38 -6.99
N LEU A 152 5.44 4.44 -7.78
CA LEU A 152 5.62 4.37 -9.23
C LEU A 152 7.02 3.89 -9.61
N ALA A 153 8.06 4.37 -8.92
CA ALA A 153 9.44 3.94 -9.16
C ALA A 153 9.66 2.47 -8.86
N VAL A 154 9.16 1.97 -7.72
CA VAL A 154 9.23 0.54 -7.37
C VAL A 154 8.46 -0.30 -8.37
N PHE A 155 7.26 0.13 -8.77
CA PHE A 155 6.46 -0.57 -9.78
C PHE A 155 7.20 -0.67 -11.12
N VAL A 156 7.71 0.46 -11.63
CA VAL A 156 8.45 0.50 -12.91
C VAL A 156 9.78 -0.24 -12.81
N PHE A 157 10.44 -0.24 -11.65
CA PHE A 157 11.63 -1.04 -11.43
C PHE A 157 11.32 -2.52 -11.60
N ILE A 158 10.31 -3.03 -10.88
CA ILE A 158 9.88 -4.43 -10.97
C ILE A 158 9.45 -4.79 -12.40
N LYS A 159 8.64 -3.95 -13.06
CA LYS A 159 8.19 -4.17 -14.45
C LYS A 159 9.34 -4.45 -15.42
N TYR A 160 10.51 -3.83 -15.21
CA TYR A 160 11.67 -3.95 -16.09
C TYR A 160 12.78 -4.84 -15.53
N LEU A 161 12.56 -5.54 -14.42
CA LEU A 161 13.55 -6.48 -13.91
C LEU A 161 13.58 -7.74 -14.79
N PRO A 162 14.75 -8.16 -15.31
CA PRO A 162 14.87 -9.36 -16.14
C PRO A 162 14.39 -10.64 -15.46
N ILE A 163 14.41 -10.67 -14.12
CA ILE A 163 13.94 -11.82 -13.35
C ILE A 163 12.45 -12.09 -13.59
N CYS A 164 11.65 -11.08 -13.95
CA CYS A 164 10.23 -11.27 -14.24
C CYS A 164 10.03 -12.15 -15.48
N ASP A 165 10.83 -11.93 -16.53
CA ASP A 165 10.78 -12.74 -17.76
C ASP A 165 11.26 -14.17 -17.48
N ILE A 166 12.38 -14.31 -16.76
CA ILE A 166 12.94 -15.62 -16.37
C ILE A 166 11.94 -16.43 -15.52
N LEU A 167 11.25 -15.79 -14.59
CA LEU A 167 10.24 -16.44 -13.75
C LEU A 167 8.99 -16.82 -14.55
N ALA A 168 8.58 -16.01 -15.53
CA ALA A 168 7.41 -16.27 -16.37
C ALA A 168 7.62 -17.49 -17.30
N GLU A 169 8.85 -17.69 -17.78
CA GLU A 169 9.20 -18.85 -18.62
C GLU A 169 9.32 -20.16 -17.84
N ASN A 170 9.48 -20.12 -16.51
CA ASN A 170 9.64 -21.30 -15.67
C ASN A 170 8.30 -21.77 -15.07
N PRO A 171 7.72 -22.91 -15.51
CA PRO A 171 6.41 -23.35 -15.02
C PRO A 171 6.37 -23.66 -13.53
N LYS A 172 7.49 -24.13 -12.95
CA LYS A 172 7.58 -24.38 -11.50
C LYS A 172 7.56 -23.07 -10.73
N ALA A 173 8.29 -22.06 -11.19
CA ALA A 173 8.29 -20.74 -10.58
C ALA A 173 6.90 -20.09 -10.63
N VAL A 174 6.24 -20.13 -11.79
CA VAL A 174 4.85 -19.65 -11.95
C VAL A 174 3.89 -20.36 -10.99
N SER A 175 4.03 -21.68 -10.84
CA SER A 175 3.21 -22.47 -9.91
C SER A 175 3.41 -22.03 -8.46
N VAL A 176 4.66 -21.85 -8.03
CA VAL A 176 4.98 -21.35 -6.68
C VAL A 176 4.43 -19.94 -6.47
N LEU A 177 4.62 -19.03 -7.44
CA LEU A 177 4.11 -17.66 -7.36
C LEU A 177 2.60 -17.61 -7.25
N LYS A 178 1.87 -18.48 -7.96
CA LYS A 178 0.41 -18.61 -7.82
C LYS A 178 0.01 -19.03 -6.40
N ILE A 179 0.72 -19.99 -5.81
CA ILE A 179 0.47 -20.44 -4.43
C ILE A 179 0.72 -19.30 -3.45
N VAL A 180 1.88 -18.64 -3.54
CA VAL A 180 2.26 -17.53 -2.64
C VAL A 180 1.28 -16.37 -2.78
N SER A 181 0.98 -15.97 -4.03
CA SER A 181 0.02 -14.89 -4.32
C SER A 181 -1.36 -15.20 -3.74
N SER A 182 -1.82 -16.45 -3.84
CA SER A 182 -3.11 -16.84 -3.26
C SER A 182 -3.15 -16.63 -1.75
N CYS A 183 -2.02 -16.76 -1.04
CA CYS A 183 -1.96 -16.64 0.41
C CYS A 183 -1.88 -15.20 0.92
N SER A 184 -1.74 -14.21 0.03
CA SER A 184 -1.47 -12.81 0.42
C SER A 184 -2.53 -12.24 1.37
N LEU A 185 -3.80 -12.56 1.14
CA LEU A 185 -4.90 -12.10 1.98
C LEU A 185 -4.90 -12.77 3.36
N GLY A 186 -4.64 -14.08 3.41
CA GLY A 186 -4.47 -14.79 4.69
C GLY A 186 -3.26 -14.28 5.49
N VAL A 187 -2.13 -14.00 4.82
CA VAL A 187 -0.95 -13.37 5.45
C VAL A 187 -1.33 -12.03 6.05
N TYR A 188 -2.03 -11.19 5.30
CA TYR A 188 -2.50 -9.89 5.76
C TYR A 188 -3.45 -10.00 6.98
N LEU A 189 -4.28 -11.03 7.07
CA LEU A 189 -5.12 -11.26 8.25
C LEU A 189 -4.31 -11.68 9.49
N ILE A 190 -3.33 -12.57 9.34
CA ILE A 190 -2.71 -13.21 10.51
C ILE A 190 -1.39 -12.58 10.96
N HIS A 191 -0.74 -11.77 10.12
CA HIS A 191 0.60 -11.25 10.42
C HIS A 191 0.71 -10.49 11.74
N MET A 192 -0.34 -9.78 12.15
CA MET A 192 -0.32 -9.06 13.43
C MET A 192 -0.40 -10.00 14.64
N PHE A 193 -1.07 -11.15 14.50
CA PHE A 193 -1.03 -12.20 15.52
C PHE A 193 0.37 -12.81 15.63
N VAL A 194 1.01 -13.08 14.49
CA VAL A 194 2.40 -13.58 14.44
C VAL A 194 3.36 -12.55 15.03
N TYR A 195 3.21 -11.26 14.69
CA TYR A 195 3.96 -10.16 15.30
C TYR A 195 3.86 -10.18 16.82
N ARG A 196 2.64 -10.20 17.36
CA ARG A 196 2.40 -10.18 18.81
C ARG A 196 2.91 -11.43 19.50
N PHE A 197 2.90 -12.57 18.81
CA PHE A 197 3.48 -13.81 19.31
C PHE A 197 5.00 -13.70 19.41
N LEU A 198 5.69 -13.27 18.34
CA LEU A 198 7.14 -13.10 18.34
C LEU A 198 7.62 -12.03 19.33
N ALA A 199 6.82 -10.97 19.52
CA ALA A 199 7.14 -9.88 20.45
C ALA A 199 7.15 -10.31 21.93
N ARG A 200 6.66 -11.53 22.24
CA ARG A 200 6.80 -12.13 23.58
C ARG A 200 8.20 -12.67 23.86
N PHE A 201 8.99 -12.92 22.81
CA PHE A 201 10.31 -13.53 22.90
C PHE A 201 11.45 -12.57 22.58
N MET A 202 11.16 -11.45 21.90
CA MET A 202 12.15 -10.43 21.55
C MET A 202 11.52 -9.05 21.56
N GLU A 203 12.25 -8.05 22.08
CA GLU A 203 11.76 -6.69 22.16
C GLU A 203 11.70 -6.00 20.78
N PRO A 204 10.61 -5.26 20.47
CA PRO A 204 10.36 -4.75 19.13
C PRO A 204 11.07 -3.44 18.77
N TYR A 205 12.24 -3.18 19.35
CA TYR A 205 12.91 -1.87 19.23
C TYR A 205 14.20 -1.91 18.40
N GLY A 206 14.95 -3.02 18.46
CA GLY A 206 16.25 -3.21 17.81
C GLY A 206 16.20 -3.20 16.28
N TRP A 207 17.37 -3.04 15.66
CA TRP A 207 17.48 -3.07 14.19
C TRP A 207 17.18 -4.47 13.65
N GLU A 208 17.51 -5.52 14.41
CA GLU A 208 17.20 -6.92 14.12
C GLU A 208 15.69 -7.09 13.99
N TRP A 209 14.93 -6.50 14.92
CA TRP A 209 13.47 -6.51 14.87
C TRP A 209 12.91 -5.74 13.68
N ARG A 210 13.55 -4.65 13.25
CA ARG A 210 13.06 -3.84 12.13
C ARG A 210 13.40 -4.42 10.77
N VAL A 211 14.46 -5.22 10.67
CA VAL A 211 14.99 -5.75 9.39
C VAL A 211 14.67 -7.23 9.20
N LEU A 212 14.96 -8.07 10.20
CA LEU A 212 14.87 -9.53 10.06
C LEU A 212 13.48 -10.07 10.42
N VAL A 213 12.86 -9.52 11.46
CA VAL A 213 11.57 -10.03 11.96
C VAL A 213 10.42 -9.86 10.97
N PRO A 214 10.30 -8.78 10.17
CA PRO A 214 9.25 -8.70 9.15
C PRO A 214 9.33 -9.84 8.13
N ILE A 215 10.55 -10.29 7.78
CA ILE A 215 10.75 -11.45 6.90
C ILE A 215 10.26 -12.72 7.62
N ALA A 216 10.61 -12.91 8.89
CA ALA A 216 10.15 -14.04 9.69
C ALA A 216 8.62 -14.06 9.85
N ILE A 217 8.01 -12.91 10.15
CA ILE A 217 6.55 -12.72 10.23
C ILE A 217 5.92 -13.14 8.91
N TYR A 218 6.41 -12.61 7.78
CA TYR A 218 5.87 -12.94 6.47
C TYR A 218 5.96 -14.45 6.18
N LEU A 219 7.11 -15.08 6.41
CA LEU A 219 7.30 -16.51 6.14
C LEU A 219 6.45 -17.40 7.05
N LEU A 220 6.35 -17.08 8.34
CA LEU A 220 5.51 -17.81 9.28
C LEU A 220 4.04 -17.64 8.94
N SER A 221 3.59 -16.42 8.65
CA SER A 221 2.23 -16.16 8.20
C SER A 221 1.93 -16.91 6.90
N LEU A 222 2.84 -16.89 5.92
CA LEU A 222 2.68 -17.61 4.67
C LEU A 222 2.54 -19.11 4.90
N GLY A 223 3.40 -19.70 5.75
CA GLY A 223 3.33 -21.11 6.13
C GLY A 223 2.02 -21.48 6.81
N ILE A 224 1.58 -20.69 7.80
CA ILE A 224 0.31 -20.90 8.50
C ILE A 224 -0.86 -20.81 7.51
N THR A 225 -0.93 -19.74 6.72
CA THR A 225 -1.98 -19.56 5.70
C THR A 225 -2.01 -20.72 4.71
N TYR A 226 -0.84 -21.15 4.23
CA TYR A 226 -0.74 -22.27 3.30
C TYR A 226 -1.24 -23.60 3.90
N LEU A 227 -0.91 -23.88 5.17
CA LEU A 227 -1.39 -25.07 5.87
C LEU A 227 -2.91 -25.01 6.11
N LEU A 228 -3.44 -23.86 6.50
CA LEU A 228 -4.88 -23.67 6.72
C LEU A 228 -5.69 -23.93 5.44
N LYS A 229 -5.17 -23.54 4.28
CA LYS A 229 -5.79 -23.82 2.97
C LYS A 229 -5.87 -25.30 2.61
N LYS A 230 -5.07 -26.16 3.22
CA LYS A 230 -5.14 -27.61 2.99
C LYS A 230 -6.25 -28.30 3.81
N ILE A 231 -6.80 -27.62 4.80
CA ILE A 231 -7.84 -28.19 5.66
C ILE A 231 -9.20 -28.08 4.93
N PRO A 232 -9.95 -29.19 4.74
CA PRO A 232 -11.13 -29.25 3.87
C PRO A 232 -12.24 -28.24 4.18
N ILE A 233 -12.38 -27.83 5.44
CA ILE A 233 -13.39 -26.88 5.92
C ILE A 233 -12.84 -25.45 5.92
N VAL A 234 -11.60 -25.27 6.37
CA VAL A 234 -10.97 -23.96 6.54
C VAL A 234 -10.55 -23.34 5.20
N LYS A 235 -10.35 -24.14 4.15
CA LYS A 235 -10.04 -23.67 2.80
C LYS A 235 -11.10 -22.75 2.18
N TYR A 236 -12.34 -22.78 2.69
CA TYR A 236 -13.42 -21.89 2.24
C TYR A 236 -13.48 -20.58 3.03
N ILE A 237 -12.75 -20.50 4.15
CA ILE A 237 -12.72 -19.35 5.07
C ILE A 237 -11.41 -18.57 4.88
N VAL A 238 -10.31 -19.27 4.60
CA VAL A 238 -8.99 -18.68 4.39
C VAL A 238 -8.73 -18.55 2.88
N PRO A 239 -8.82 -17.32 2.34
CA PRO A 239 -8.70 -17.06 0.90
C PRO A 239 -7.32 -17.35 0.36
#